data_AF-F5RQ96-F1
#
_entry.id   AF-F5RQ96-F1
#
_cell.length_a   1.000
_cell.length_b   1.000
_cell.length_c   1.000
_cell.angle_alpha   90.00
_cell.angle_beta   90.00
_cell.angle_gamma   90.00
#
_symmetry.space_group_name_H-M   'P 1'
#
loop_
_entity.id
_entity.type
_entity.pdbx_description
1 polymer ?
#
loop_
_entity_poly.entity_id
_entity_poly.type
_entity_poly.pdbx_seq_one_letter_code
_entity_poly.pdbx_strand_id
1 'polypeptide(L)'
;MTKKKLYRGLLVLLAAGAIGTAAGAAEQGTQPTSVTADSLTYDTRTGLITAETNVRMEQGPSRVEGARATYNTHTEEGTVEGGVRAVRDDMNLSCDRLFGIGQEHWQATGSVHMVKAGRTFTGAQLDYYPSQNDYILADSGGTITSADGTLSADRLEGWMKENRFVGTGNAHIVSPPRDLEGGGDRMEYFGSAERPYVVLDGSAWVFQGNNMARSNHMTVYLADDGTAVSE
;
A
#
# COMPACT_ATOMS: atom_id res chain seq x y z
N MET A 1 -22.29 27.80 -4.23
CA MET A 1 -21.06 27.00 -4.35
C MET A 1 -20.76 26.82 -5.83
N THR A 2 -19.72 27.47 -6.33
CA THR A 2 -19.45 27.59 -7.77
C THR A 2 -18.49 26.49 -8.18
N LYS A 3 -18.98 25.44 -8.86
CA LYS A 3 -18.14 24.38 -9.45
C LYS A 3 -17.31 25.00 -10.60
N LYS A 4 -16.06 25.41 -10.33
CA LYS A 4 -15.13 25.85 -11.37
C LYS A 4 -14.50 24.61 -12.02
N LYS A 5 -14.93 24.31 -13.26
CA LYS A 5 -14.30 23.28 -14.10
C LYS A 5 -13.03 23.87 -14.74
N LEU A 6 -11.87 23.59 -14.16
CA LEU A 6 -10.57 23.93 -14.75
C LEU A 6 -10.14 22.77 -15.67
N TYR A 7 -10.23 23.00 -16.97
CA TYR A 7 -9.83 22.05 -18.01
C TYR A 7 -8.35 22.26 -18.36
N ARG A 8 -7.58 21.16 -18.35
CA ARG A 8 -6.29 20.92 -19.06
C ARG A 8 -4.93 21.19 -18.37
N GLY A 9 -4.81 21.15 -17.05
CA GLY A 9 -3.46 21.15 -16.45
C GLY A 9 -3.37 20.63 -15.01
N LEU A 10 -4.41 19.95 -14.52
CA LEU A 10 -4.61 19.77 -13.11
C LEU A 10 -4.81 18.29 -12.79
N LEU A 11 -3.91 17.79 -11.94
CA LEU A 11 -4.00 16.63 -11.05
C LEU A 11 -3.64 15.25 -11.60
N VAL A 12 -2.37 14.89 -11.39
CA VAL A 12 -1.84 13.53 -11.57
C VAL A 12 -1.99 12.66 -10.32
N LEU A 13 -2.33 13.23 -9.15
CA LEU A 13 -2.58 12.47 -7.92
C LEU A 13 -3.70 11.42 -8.06
N LEU A 14 -4.61 11.59 -9.01
CA LEU A 14 -5.68 10.65 -9.30
C LEU A 14 -5.55 9.97 -10.69
N ALA A 15 -4.65 10.46 -11.56
CA ALA A 15 -4.59 10.06 -12.97
C ALA A 15 -3.85 8.74 -13.19
N ALA A 16 -3.39 8.12 -12.11
CA ALA A 16 -2.84 6.78 -12.13
C ALA A 16 -3.99 5.77 -12.29
N GLY A 17 -4.31 5.35 -13.53
CA GLY A 17 -5.39 4.39 -13.73
C GLY A 17 -5.77 3.98 -15.15
N ALA A 18 -4.96 4.25 -16.18
CA ALA A 18 -5.29 3.77 -17.53
C ALA A 18 -4.05 3.35 -18.33
N ILE A 19 -3.40 2.26 -17.92
CA ILE A 19 -2.56 1.48 -18.83
C ILE A 19 -2.88 0.00 -18.67
N GLY A 20 -3.85 -0.46 -19.48
CA GLY A 20 -4.00 -1.86 -19.86
C GLY A 20 -3.65 -1.97 -21.35
N THR A 21 -2.62 -2.75 -21.68
CA THR A 21 -2.15 -2.98 -23.05
C THR A 21 -3.05 -3.98 -23.78
N ALA A 22 -3.71 -3.56 -24.87
CA ALA A 22 -3.97 -4.38 -26.06
C ALA A 22 -4.56 -3.54 -27.20
N ALA A 23 -3.89 -3.61 -28.35
CA ALA A 23 -4.28 -3.24 -29.71
C ALA A 23 -5.70 -2.64 -29.93
N GLY A 24 -5.74 -1.35 -30.29
CA GLY A 24 -6.91 -0.69 -30.84
C GLY A 24 -6.90 0.79 -30.46
N ALA A 25 -6.68 1.66 -31.44
CA ALA A 25 -6.81 3.11 -31.26
C ALA A 25 -8.27 3.44 -30.93
N ALA A 26 -8.59 3.51 -29.64
CA ALA A 26 -9.77 4.14 -29.08
C ALA A 26 -9.30 4.98 -27.90
N GLU A 27 -9.67 6.25 -27.94
CA GLU A 27 -9.25 7.32 -27.04
C GLU A 27 -9.21 6.87 -25.57
N GLN A 28 -8.02 6.92 -24.96
CA GLN A 28 -7.84 6.78 -23.52
C GLN A 28 -8.71 7.83 -22.84
N GLY A 29 -9.87 7.40 -22.35
CA GLY A 29 -10.87 8.25 -21.71
C GLY A 29 -10.25 9.01 -20.56
N THR A 30 -9.90 10.28 -20.82
CA THR A 30 -9.42 11.23 -19.82
C THR A 30 -10.62 11.61 -18.95
N GLN A 31 -10.97 10.74 -18.00
CA GLN A 31 -12.02 11.05 -17.04
C GLN A 31 -11.65 12.38 -16.36
N PRO A 32 -12.55 13.36 -16.33
CA PRO A 32 -12.22 14.68 -15.82
C PRO A 32 -11.81 14.58 -14.36
N THR A 33 -10.61 15.06 -14.04
CA THR A 33 -10.22 15.25 -12.65
C THR A 33 -10.90 16.50 -12.11
N SER A 34 -11.43 16.43 -10.89
CA SER A 34 -12.05 17.57 -10.22
C SER A 34 -11.44 17.79 -8.84
N VAL A 35 -11.36 19.06 -8.43
CA VAL A 35 -10.96 19.48 -7.08
C VAL A 35 -12.00 20.41 -6.54
N THR A 36 -12.39 20.16 -5.30
CA THR A 36 -13.18 21.08 -4.49
C THR A 36 -12.45 21.34 -3.20
N ALA A 37 -12.42 22.61 -2.80
CA ALA A 37 -11.88 23.12 -1.54
C ALA A 37 -12.53 24.48 -1.28
N ASP A 38 -12.38 25.01 -0.08
CA ASP A 38 -12.92 26.34 0.25
C ASP A 38 -12.08 27.44 -0.40
N SER A 39 -10.76 27.27 -0.44
CA SER A 39 -9.82 28.16 -1.13
C SER A 39 -8.92 27.37 -2.08
N LEU A 40 -8.63 27.97 -3.25
CA LEU A 40 -7.71 27.43 -4.22
C LEU A 40 -6.88 28.57 -4.83
N THR A 41 -5.55 28.45 -4.71
CA THR A 41 -4.58 29.39 -5.26
C THR A 41 -3.70 28.66 -6.27
N TYR A 42 -3.42 29.31 -7.41
CA TYR A 42 -2.48 28.82 -8.40
C TYR A 42 -1.46 29.92 -8.73
N ASP A 43 -0.21 29.70 -8.35
CA ASP A 43 0.91 30.53 -8.77
C ASP A 43 1.48 29.99 -10.10
N THR A 44 1.11 30.67 -11.19
CA THR A 44 1.54 30.29 -12.55
C THR A 44 3.03 30.50 -12.80
N ARG A 45 3.74 31.24 -11.94
CA ARG A 45 5.19 31.44 -12.07
C ARG A 45 5.97 30.25 -11.55
N THR A 46 5.47 29.62 -10.49
CA THR A 46 6.13 28.48 -9.82
C THR A 46 5.47 27.14 -10.13
N GLY A 47 4.31 27.15 -10.79
CA GLY A 47 3.53 25.94 -11.05
C GLY A 47 2.77 25.42 -9.83
N LEU A 48 2.82 26.12 -8.69
CA LEU A 48 2.28 25.64 -7.42
C LEU A 48 0.78 25.93 -7.28
N ILE A 49 0.02 24.87 -7.05
CA ILE A 49 -1.40 24.89 -6.72
C ILE A 49 -1.54 24.54 -5.25
N THR A 50 -2.32 25.34 -4.51
CA THR A 50 -2.64 25.11 -3.09
C THR A 50 -4.15 25.11 -2.92
N ALA A 51 -4.68 24.04 -2.36
CA ALA A 51 -6.07 23.89 -1.97
C ALA A 51 -6.17 23.82 -0.44
N GLU A 52 -7.08 24.58 0.16
CA GLU A 52 -7.23 24.68 1.61
C GLU A 52 -8.68 24.48 2.04
N THR A 53 -8.83 23.73 3.12
CA THR A 53 -10.09 23.37 3.80
C THR A 53 -11.03 22.53 2.92
N ASN A 54 -11.56 21.43 3.49
CA ASN A 54 -12.48 20.52 2.82
C ASN A 54 -11.98 20.05 1.43
N VAL A 55 -10.68 19.76 1.33
CA VAL A 55 -10.07 19.37 0.06
C VAL A 55 -10.58 17.99 -0.32
N ARG A 56 -11.12 17.90 -1.53
CA ARG A 56 -11.60 16.67 -2.14
C ARG A 56 -11.25 16.67 -3.60
N MET A 57 -10.54 15.64 -4.01
CA MET A 57 -10.11 15.41 -5.38
C MET A 57 -10.76 14.13 -5.88
N GLU A 58 -11.25 14.12 -7.12
CA GLU A 58 -11.87 12.95 -7.75
C GLU A 58 -11.45 12.77 -9.20
N GLN A 59 -11.24 11.51 -9.59
CA GLN A 59 -11.10 11.11 -10.99
C GLN A 59 -11.70 9.72 -11.15
N GLY A 60 -12.83 9.65 -11.85
CA GLY A 60 -13.51 8.37 -11.99
C GLY A 60 -13.97 7.79 -10.65
N PRO A 61 -13.64 6.53 -10.34
CA PRO A 61 -13.92 5.91 -9.05
C PRO A 61 -12.93 6.33 -7.95
N SER A 62 -11.79 6.94 -8.31
CA SER A 62 -10.75 7.30 -7.36
C SER A 62 -11.07 8.63 -6.66
N ARG A 63 -10.76 8.70 -5.36
CA ARG A 63 -11.01 9.87 -4.51
C ARG A 63 -9.90 10.06 -3.50
N VAL A 64 -9.50 11.30 -3.26
CA VAL A 64 -8.57 11.65 -2.17
C VAL A 64 -9.10 12.88 -1.44
N GLU A 65 -9.07 12.83 -0.10
CA GLU A 65 -9.58 13.89 0.77
C GLU A 65 -8.56 14.27 1.84
N GLY A 66 -8.64 15.51 2.31
CA GLY A 66 -7.85 16.03 3.43
C GLY A 66 -8.18 17.49 3.76
N ALA A 67 -7.48 18.06 4.72
CA ALA A 67 -7.63 19.46 5.10
C ALA A 67 -6.88 20.42 4.16
N ARG A 68 -5.75 20.00 3.60
CA ARG A 68 -4.91 20.79 2.69
C ARG A 68 -4.34 19.91 1.60
N ALA A 69 -4.19 20.43 0.39
CA ALA A 69 -3.38 19.81 -0.65
C ALA A 69 -2.52 20.81 -1.39
N THR A 70 -1.36 20.36 -1.85
CA THR A 70 -0.48 21.10 -2.76
C THR A 70 -0.15 20.25 -3.97
N TYR A 71 0.05 20.89 -5.12
CA TYR A 71 0.51 20.22 -6.34
C TYR A 71 1.39 21.17 -7.16
N ASN A 72 2.54 20.71 -7.65
CA ASN A 72 3.39 21.48 -8.54
C ASN A 72 3.29 20.92 -9.97
N THR A 73 2.91 21.76 -10.92
CA THR A 73 2.74 21.36 -12.33
C THR A 73 4.05 21.11 -13.08
N HIS A 74 5.19 21.56 -12.54
CA HIS A 74 6.50 21.35 -13.15
C HIS A 74 7.20 20.08 -12.64
N THR A 75 7.07 19.78 -11.34
CA THR A 75 7.69 18.61 -10.72
C THR A 75 6.76 17.41 -10.61
N GLU A 76 5.45 17.62 -10.84
CA GLU A 76 4.39 16.62 -10.65
C GLU A 76 4.29 16.09 -9.21
N GLU A 77 4.88 16.80 -8.25
CA GLU A 77 4.81 16.49 -6.84
C GLU A 77 3.50 16.97 -6.25
N GLY A 78 2.86 16.11 -5.47
CA GLY A 78 1.59 16.36 -4.80
C GLY A 78 1.67 16.00 -3.33
N THR A 79 0.93 16.72 -2.49
CA THR A 79 0.78 16.41 -1.07
C THR A 79 -0.68 16.63 -0.65
N VAL A 80 -1.17 15.78 0.25
CA VAL A 80 -2.43 15.96 0.98
C VAL A 80 -2.17 15.75 2.47
N GLU A 81 -2.74 16.60 3.32
CA GLU A 81 -2.52 16.58 4.77
C GLU A 81 -3.82 16.80 5.55
N GLY A 82 -3.82 16.36 6.80
CA GLY A 82 -4.88 16.64 7.77
C GLY A 82 -6.03 15.63 7.67
N GLY A 83 -5.75 14.39 8.08
CA GLY A 83 -6.73 13.30 8.08
C GLY A 83 -7.03 12.80 6.67
N VAL A 84 -6.00 12.34 5.96
CA VAL A 84 -6.11 11.89 4.58
C VAL A 84 -6.98 10.64 4.50
N ARG A 85 -7.88 10.62 3.52
CA ARG A 85 -8.59 9.41 3.09
C ARG A 85 -8.49 9.28 1.58
N ALA A 86 -7.97 8.16 1.11
CA ALA A 86 -7.81 7.87 -0.30
C ALA A 86 -8.48 6.53 -0.66
N VAL A 87 -9.17 6.52 -1.79
CA VAL A 87 -9.78 5.34 -2.38
C VAL A 87 -9.34 5.26 -3.83
N ARG A 88 -8.85 4.09 -4.25
CA ARG A 88 -8.47 3.80 -5.63
C ARG A 88 -8.61 2.31 -5.89
N ASP A 89 -9.39 1.94 -6.90
CA ASP A 89 -9.65 0.53 -7.23
C ASP A 89 -10.12 -0.26 -5.98
N ASP A 90 -9.38 -1.30 -5.57
CA ASP A 90 -9.62 -2.10 -4.36
C ASP A 90 -8.89 -1.55 -3.10
N MET A 91 -8.16 -0.44 -3.24
CA MET A 91 -7.37 0.16 -2.18
C MET A 91 -8.16 1.23 -1.42
N ASN A 92 -8.14 1.11 -0.09
CA ASN A 92 -8.61 2.14 0.84
C ASN A 92 -7.47 2.51 1.79
N LEU A 93 -7.11 3.78 1.86
CA LEU A 93 -6.00 4.30 2.66
C LEU A 93 -6.48 5.42 3.58
N SER A 94 -6.03 5.40 4.83
CA SER A 94 -6.03 6.56 5.71
C SER A 94 -4.65 6.80 6.32
N CYS A 95 -4.28 8.07 6.45
CA CYS A 95 -3.02 8.50 7.07
C CYS A 95 -3.10 10.00 7.45
N ASP A 96 -2.06 10.52 8.10
CA ASP A 96 -1.99 11.94 8.45
C ASP A 96 -1.55 12.81 7.25
N ARG A 97 -0.61 12.28 6.46
CA ARG A 97 -0.07 12.91 5.24
C ARG A 97 0.15 11.88 4.13
N LEU A 98 -0.23 12.25 2.92
CA LEU A 98 0.04 11.52 1.69
C LEU A 98 0.85 12.39 0.74
N PHE A 99 1.99 11.89 0.31
CA PHE A 99 2.84 12.47 -0.72
C PHE A 99 2.83 11.59 -1.96
N GLY A 100 2.98 12.19 -3.13
CA GLY A 100 3.14 11.45 -4.37
C GLY A 100 3.93 12.23 -5.41
N ILE A 101 4.69 11.51 -6.23
CA ILE A 101 5.42 12.05 -7.38
C ILE A 101 4.91 11.32 -8.62
N GLY A 102 4.25 12.06 -9.51
CA GLY A 102 3.66 11.50 -10.72
C GLY A 102 2.76 10.29 -10.42
N GLN A 103 2.94 9.21 -11.19
CA GLN A 103 2.16 7.97 -11.05
C GLN A 103 2.97 6.80 -10.45
N GLU A 104 4.23 7.04 -10.09
CA GLU A 104 5.21 5.98 -9.83
C GLU A 104 5.40 5.67 -8.35
N HIS A 105 5.29 6.69 -7.48
CA HIS A 105 5.62 6.55 -6.07
C HIS A 105 4.71 7.39 -5.19
N TRP A 106 4.01 6.73 -4.26
CA TRP A 106 3.21 7.36 -3.22
C TRP A 106 3.76 7.00 -1.84
N GLN A 107 3.79 7.95 -0.93
CA GLN A 107 4.23 7.77 0.45
C GLN A 107 3.15 8.24 1.41
N ALA A 108 2.65 7.32 2.22
CA ALA A 108 1.74 7.59 3.33
C ALA A 108 2.54 7.67 4.64
N THR A 109 2.26 8.67 5.46
CA THR A 109 2.92 8.88 6.77
C THR A 109 1.91 9.26 7.83
N GLY A 110 2.16 8.79 9.05
CA GLY A 110 1.33 9.02 10.24
C GLY A 110 0.06 8.16 10.24
N SER A 111 -0.07 7.32 11.27
CA SER A 111 -1.24 6.45 11.50
C SER A 111 -1.72 5.71 10.25
N VAL A 112 -0.80 5.16 9.46
CA VAL A 112 -1.12 4.55 8.16
C VAL A 112 -1.98 3.32 8.41
N HIS A 113 -3.12 3.28 7.72
CA HIS A 113 -4.00 2.12 7.62
C HIS A 113 -4.43 1.97 6.17
N MET A 114 -3.92 0.93 5.49
CA MET A 114 -4.25 0.61 4.10
C MET A 114 -4.94 -0.75 4.04
N VAL A 115 -6.05 -0.84 3.31
CA VAL A 115 -6.68 -2.10 2.91
C VAL A 115 -6.52 -2.25 1.41
N LYS A 116 -5.99 -3.39 0.95
CA LYS A 116 -5.87 -3.73 -0.48
C LYS A 116 -5.84 -5.25 -0.65
N ALA A 117 -6.53 -5.78 -1.67
CA ALA A 117 -6.57 -7.21 -1.98
C ALA A 117 -6.87 -8.12 -0.76
N GLY A 118 -7.79 -7.72 0.11
CA GLY A 118 -8.16 -8.48 1.31
C GLY A 118 -7.12 -8.47 2.44
N ARG A 119 -6.09 -7.61 2.34
CA ARG A 119 -5.04 -7.42 3.36
C ARG A 119 -5.15 -6.04 3.96
N THR A 120 -4.82 -5.93 5.24
CA THR A 120 -4.70 -4.66 5.96
C THR A 120 -3.26 -4.45 6.36
N PHE A 121 -2.66 -3.34 5.94
CA PHE A 121 -1.39 -2.85 6.45
C PHE A 121 -1.63 -1.75 7.48
N THR A 122 -0.91 -1.81 8.60
CA THR A 122 -0.84 -0.73 9.59
C THR A 122 0.61 -0.40 9.94
N GLY A 123 0.95 0.89 10.04
CA GLY A 123 2.31 1.32 10.36
C GLY A 123 2.47 2.84 10.46
N ALA A 124 3.69 3.30 10.72
CA ALA A 124 4.00 4.73 10.77
C ALA A 124 4.19 5.34 9.38
N GLN A 125 4.73 4.57 8.43
CA GLN A 125 4.97 4.97 7.05
C GLN A 125 4.77 3.78 6.10
N LEU A 126 4.33 4.08 4.88
CA LEU A 126 4.26 3.12 3.79
C LEU A 126 4.54 3.80 2.46
N ASP A 127 5.55 3.32 1.76
CA ASP A 127 5.83 3.64 0.37
C ASP A 127 5.14 2.62 -0.55
N TYR A 128 4.58 3.09 -1.66
CA TYR A 128 3.82 2.30 -2.62
C TYR A 128 4.23 2.64 -4.06
N TYR A 129 4.53 1.60 -4.84
CA TYR A 129 5.02 1.68 -6.21
C TYR A 129 4.14 0.85 -7.15
N PRO A 130 3.09 1.44 -7.75
CA PRO A 130 2.09 0.71 -8.55
C PRO A 130 2.69 0.02 -9.79
N SER A 131 3.69 0.63 -10.42
CA SER A 131 4.34 0.09 -11.62
C SER A 131 5.26 -1.09 -11.34
N GLN A 132 5.63 -1.33 -10.08
CA GLN A 132 6.58 -2.36 -9.65
C GLN A 132 5.87 -3.53 -8.97
N ASN A 133 4.94 -4.19 -9.66
CA ASN A 133 4.13 -5.28 -9.09
C ASN A 133 3.32 -4.90 -7.84
N ASP A 134 2.83 -3.65 -7.80
CA ASP A 134 2.16 -3.07 -6.63
C ASP A 134 3.06 -3.22 -5.37
N TYR A 135 4.35 -2.89 -5.52
CA TYR A 135 5.33 -3.04 -4.46
C TYR A 135 5.06 -2.06 -3.31
N ILE A 136 5.17 -2.55 -2.07
CA ILE A 136 5.14 -1.74 -0.86
C ILE A 136 6.45 -1.86 -0.10
N LEU A 137 6.81 -0.77 0.58
CA LEU A 137 7.94 -0.72 1.51
C LEU A 137 7.52 0.04 2.78
N ALA A 138 7.66 -0.61 3.93
CA ALA A 138 7.56 0.02 5.23
C ALA A 138 8.90 -0.12 5.95
N ASP A 139 9.76 0.89 5.76
CA ASP A 139 11.13 0.90 6.29
C ASP A 139 11.19 1.11 7.81
N SER A 140 10.10 1.62 8.39
CA SER A 140 9.90 1.77 9.85
C SER A 140 9.05 0.66 10.46
N GLY A 141 8.86 -0.43 9.71
CA GLY A 141 8.10 -1.59 10.13
C GLY A 141 6.60 -1.38 10.08
N GLY A 142 5.88 -2.37 10.59
CA GLY A 142 4.43 -2.37 10.60
C GLY A 142 3.86 -3.77 10.74
N THR A 143 2.60 -3.89 10.35
CA THR A 143 1.87 -5.15 10.44
C THR A 143 1.02 -5.34 9.19
N ILE A 144 1.09 -6.53 8.58
CA ILE A 144 0.22 -6.97 7.49
C ILE A 144 -0.69 -8.05 8.06
N THR A 145 -2.01 -7.85 7.96
CA THR A 145 -3.02 -8.83 8.39
C THR A 145 -3.85 -9.27 7.19
N SER A 146 -4.08 -10.57 7.08
CA SER A 146 -4.95 -11.20 6.08
C SER A 146 -5.86 -12.24 6.77
N ALA A 147 -6.65 -12.97 5.97
CA ALA A 147 -7.41 -14.12 6.48
C ALA A 147 -6.50 -15.26 6.99
N ASP A 148 -5.27 -15.36 6.47
CA ASP A 148 -4.31 -16.40 6.84
C ASP A 148 -3.59 -16.11 8.16
N GLY A 149 -3.47 -14.85 8.54
CA GLY A 149 -2.73 -14.47 9.73
C GLY A 149 -2.19 -13.05 9.69
N THR A 150 -1.29 -12.79 10.63
CA THR A 150 -0.66 -11.50 10.85
C THR A 150 0.85 -11.66 10.76
N LEU A 151 1.48 -10.71 10.06
CA LEU A 151 2.90 -10.64 9.79
C LEU A 151 3.43 -9.29 10.27
N SER A 152 4.52 -9.27 11.04
CA SER A 152 5.17 -8.03 11.52
C SER A 152 6.70 -8.13 11.47
N ALA A 153 7.36 -6.99 11.29
CA ALA A 153 8.83 -6.86 11.30
C ALA A 153 9.23 -5.38 11.44
N ASP A 154 10.51 -5.13 11.72
CA ASP A 154 11.11 -3.80 11.76
C ASP A 154 11.20 -3.15 10.36
N ARG A 155 11.25 -3.97 9.30
CA ARG A 155 11.16 -3.56 7.90
C ARG A 155 10.31 -4.56 7.12
N LEU A 156 9.33 -4.05 6.38
CA LEU A 156 8.44 -4.87 5.56
C LEU A 156 8.51 -4.48 4.09
N GLU A 157 8.56 -5.50 3.24
CA GLU A 157 8.47 -5.39 1.79
C GLU A 157 7.37 -6.32 1.29
N GLY A 158 6.65 -5.91 0.25
CA GLY A 158 5.57 -6.73 -0.30
C GLY A 158 5.38 -6.50 -1.79
N TRP A 159 5.22 -7.58 -2.55
CA TRP A 159 4.86 -7.56 -3.97
C TRP A 159 3.44 -8.08 -4.11
N MET A 160 2.46 -7.17 -4.16
CA MET A 160 1.06 -7.54 -4.00
C MET A 160 0.55 -8.42 -5.15
N LYS A 161 1.04 -8.22 -6.38
CA LYS A 161 0.67 -9.07 -7.53
C LYS A 161 1.21 -10.49 -7.43
N GLU A 162 2.28 -10.69 -6.67
CA GLU A 162 2.92 -12.00 -6.46
C GLU A 162 2.44 -12.67 -5.17
N ASN A 163 1.71 -11.96 -4.31
CA ASN A 163 1.39 -12.38 -2.94
C ASN A 163 2.66 -12.81 -2.18
N ARG A 164 3.72 -12.02 -2.30
CA ARG A 164 5.02 -12.25 -1.67
C ARG A 164 5.33 -11.14 -0.67
N PHE A 165 5.80 -11.50 0.52
CA PHE A 165 6.17 -10.53 1.56
C PHE A 165 7.50 -10.91 2.20
N VAL A 166 8.32 -9.92 2.51
CA VAL A 166 9.58 -10.08 3.24
C VAL A 166 9.51 -9.21 4.50
N GLY A 167 9.81 -9.81 5.65
CA GLY A 167 10.03 -9.10 6.90
C GLY A 167 11.48 -9.25 7.33
N THR A 168 12.13 -8.15 7.71
CA THR A 168 13.51 -8.15 8.22
C THR A 168 13.56 -7.41 9.55
N GLY A 169 14.28 -7.96 10.51
CA GLY A 169 14.34 -7.49 11.90
C GLY A 169 13.08 -7.88 12.66
N ASN A 170 13.26 -8.63 13.76
CA ASN A 170 12.16 -9.10 14.62
C ASN A 170 10.96 -9.66 13.83
N ALA A 171 11.24 -10.45 12.78
CA ALA A 171 10.23 -10.96 11.88
C ALA A 171 9.35 -11.98 12.60
N HIS A 172 8.04 -11.79 12.56
CA HIS A 172 7.07 -12.59 13.31
C HIS A 172 5.80 -12.84 12.49
N ILE A 173 5.30 -14.06 12.55
CA ILE A 173 4.07 -14.51 11.91
C ILE A 173 3.18 -15.25 12.92
N VAL A 174 1.90 -14.91 12.92
CA VAL A 174 0.85 -15.59 13.70
C VAL A 174 -0.26 -15.99 12.75
N SER A 175 -0.57 -17.27 12.69
CA SER A 175 -1.67 -17.85 11.89
C SER A 175 -2.60 -18.65 12.80
N PRO A 176 -3.61 -17.99 13.40
CA PRO A 176 -4.64 -18.66 14.18
C PRO A 176 -5.36 -19.81 13.44
N PRO A 177 -5.73 -19.70 12.14
CA PRO A 177 -6.40 -20.80 11.45
C PRO A 177 -5.52 -22.05 11.29
N ARG A 178 -4.20 -21.93 11.48
CA ARG A 178 -3.23 -23.03 11.36
C ARG A 178 -2.59 -23.42 12.70
N ASP A 179 -3.08 -22.85 13.81
CA ASP A 179 -2.50 -22.96 15.15
C ASP A 179 -0.96 -22.78 15.13
N LEU A 180 -0.51 -21.77 14.37
CA LEU A 180 0.90 -21.58 14.05
C LEU A 180 1.38 -20.19 14.47
N GLU A 181 2.54 -20.15 15.11
CA GLU A 181 3.28 -18.94 15.41
C GLU A 181 4.75 -19.18 15.07
N GLY A 182 5.44 -18.19 14.53
CA GLY A 182 6.85 -18.34 14.22
C GLY A 182 7.54 -17.01 13.98
N GLY A 183 8.86 -17.06 13.85
CA GLY A 183 9.65 -15.87 13.60
C GLY A 183 11.13 -16.14 13.46
N GLY A 184 11.89 -15.07 13.31
CA GLY A 184 13.33 -15.07 13.14
C GLY A 184 13.86 -13.66 12.86
N ASP A 185 15.11 -13.57 12.42
CA ASP A 185 15.74 -12.31 12.02
C ASP A 185 15.18 -11.83 10.67
N ARG A 186 14.79 -12.77 9.79
CA ARG A 186 14.13 -12.51 8.52
C ARG A 186 13.07 -13.58 8.24
N MET A 187 11.99 -13.17 7.59
CA MET A 187 11.01 -14.08 7.01
C MET A 187 10.71 -13.70 5.57
N GLU A 188 10.33 -14.70 4.78
CA GLU A 188 9.83 -14.51 3.43
C GLU A 188 8.66 -15.44 3.14
N TYR A 189 7.50 -14.84 2.87
CA TYR A 189 6.24 -15.52 2.66
C TYR A 189 5.91 -15.59 1.16
N PHE A 190 5.46 -16.77 0.72
CA PHE A 190 5.07 -17.07 -0.66
C PHE A 190 3.62 -17.57 -0.68
N GLY A 191 2.68 -16.66 -0.87
CA GLY A 191 1.25 -16.99 -0.81
C GLY A 191 0.60 -17.38 -2.13
N SER A 192 1.28 -17.23 -3.26
CA SER A 192 0.77 -17.68 -4.58
C SER A 192 1.24 -19.09 -4.96
N ALA A 193 2.05 -19.74 -4.12
CA ALA A 193 2.47 -21.12 -4.35
C ALA A 193 1.28 -22.08 -4.21
N GLU A 194 1.31 -23.21 -4.94
CA GLU A 194 0.28 -24.28 -4.79
C GLU A 194 0.13 -24.72 -3.33
N ARG A 195 1.25 -24.73 -2.60
CA ARG A 195 1.29 -24.87 -1.15
C ARG A 195 1.97 -23.63 -0.57
N PRO A 196 1.22 -22.68 -0.01
CA PRO A 196 1.81 -21.49 0.59
C PRO A 196 2.85 -21.86 1.65
N TYR A 197 3.93 -21.09 1.74
CA TYR A 197 5.00 -21.36 2.70
C TYR A 197 5.69 -20.08 3.14
N VAL A 198 6.39 -20.17 4.27
CA VAL A 198 7.28 -19.13 4.76
C VAL A 198 8.69 -19.71 4.96
N VAL A 199 9.69 -18.96 4.54
CA VAL A 199 11.10 -19.22 4.84
C VAL A 199 11.49 -18.32 6.00
N LEU A 200 12.05 -18.89 7.07
CA LEU A 200 12.53 -18.20 8.25
C LEU A 200 14.04 -18.34 8.34
N ASP A 201 14.75 -17.22 8.45
CA ASP A 201 16.21 -17.15 8.51
C ASP A 201 16.66 -16.40 9.77
N GLY A 202 17.71 -16.91 10.40
CA GLY A 202 18.34 -16.32 11.58
C GLY A 202 17.48 -16.48 12.84
N SER A 203 18.03 -17.14 13.87
CA SER A 203 17.32 -17.41 15.13
C SER A 203 15.90 -17.97 14.94
N ALA A 204 15.67 -18.72 13.85
CA ALA A 204 14.35 -19.11 13.39
C ALA A 204 13.67 -20.07 14.36
N TRP A 205 12.38 -19.87 14.58
CA TRP A 205 11.57 -20.71 15.46
C TRP A 205 10.13 -20.79 14.97
N VAL A 206 9.49 -21.91 15.27
CA VAL A 206 8.06 -22.15 15.02
C VAL A 206 7.47 -22.86 16.22
N PHE A 207 6.26 -22.48 16.58
CA PHE A 207 5.39 -23.13 17.52
C PHE A 207 4.09 -23.52 16.81
N GLN A 208 3.75 -24.82 16.82
CA GLN A 208 2.51 -25.32 16.23
C GLN A 208 2.00 -26.53 17.00
N GLY A 209 0.72 -26.54 17.39
CA GLY A 209 0.10 -27.70 18.03
C GLY A 209 0.85 -28.18 19.28
N ASN A 210 1.34 -27.24 20.09
CA ASN A 210 2.18 -27.47 21.29
C ASN A 210 3.59 -28.04 21.01
N ASN A 211 4.02 -28.10 19.76
CA ASN A 211 5.38 -28.47 19.37
C ASN A 211 6.20 -27.23 19.08
N MET A 212 7.51 -27.29 19.38
CA MET A 212 8.43 -26.21 19.10
C MET A 212 9.62 -26.70 18.27
N ALA A 213 9.90 -26.00 17.17
CA ALA A 213 11.07 -26.20 16.34
C ALA A 213 11.95 -24.95 16.34
N ARG A 214 13.26 -25.14 16.23
CA ARG A 214 14.26 -24.06 16.11
C ARG A 214 15.33 -24.45 15.10
N SER A 215 15.79 -23.48 14.33
CA SER A 215 16.85 -23.65 13.34
C SER A 215 17.50 -22.30 13.02
N ASN A 216 18.60 -22.30 12.27
CA ASN A 216 19.08 -21.07 11.62
C ASN A 216 18.35 -20.80 10.30
N HIS A 217 17.77 -21.82 9.69
CA HIS A 217 17.01 -21.76 8.44
C HIS A 217 15.87 -22.78 8.50
N MET A 218 14.66 -22.35 8.19
CA MET A 218 13.48 -23.21 8.23
C MET A 218 12.52 -22.85 7.10
N THR A 219 12.07 -23.85 6.36
CA THR A 219 10.95 -23.71 5.43
C THR A 219 9.71 -24.33 6.07
N VAL A 220 8.64 -23.54 6.16
CA VAL A 220 7.42 -23.90 6.86
C VAL A 220 6.28 -23.85 5.85
N TYR A 221 5.79 -25.02 5.45
CA TYR A 221 4.62 -25.12 4.57
C TYR A 221 3.35 -24.88 5.39
N LEU A 222 2.53 -23.94 4.91
CA LEU A 222 1.28 -23.52 5.53
C LEU A 222 0.16 -24.38 4.92
N ALA A 223 -0.02 -25.60 5.42
CA ALA A 223 -1.12 -26.47 5.01
C ALA A 223 -2.49 -25.83 5.33
N ASP A 224 -3.52 -26.19 4.56
CA ASP A 224 -4.86 -25.60 4.66
C ASP A 224 -5.65 -26.02 5.92
N ASP A 225 -5.18 -27.02 6.68
CA ASP A 225 -5.92 -27.65 7.78
C ASP A 225 -5.13 -27.82 9.08
N GLY A 226 -3.97 -27.18 9.22
CA GLY A 226 -3.14 -27.31 10.43
C GLY A 226 -2.53 -28.71 10.63
N THR A 227 -2.61 -29.60 9.62
CA THR A 227 -1.82 -30.83 9.65
C THR A 227 -0.36 -30.49 9.41
N ALA A 228 0.49 -30.83 10.40
CA ALA A 228 1.92 -30.72 10.25
C ALA A 228 2.36 -31.65 9.10
N VAL A 229 2.88 -31.07 8.02
CA VAL A 229 3.53 -31.85 6.96
C VAL A 229 4.99 -32.00 7.38
N SER A 230 5.31 -33.09 8.08
CA SER A 230 6.70 -33.55 8.17
C SER A 230 7.12 -34.13 6.82
N GLU A 231 8.37 -33.86 6.42
CA GLU A 231 9.03 -34.39 5.20
C GLU A 231 8.65 -35.83 4.82
#